data_AF-A0A3B1CBF6-F1
#
_entry.id   AF-A0A3B1CBF6-F1
#
_cell.length_a   1.000
_cell.length_b   1.000
_cell.length_c   1.000
_cell.angle_alpha   90.00
_cell.angle_beta   90.00
_cell.angle_gamma   90.00
#
_symmetry.space_group_name_H-M   'P 1'
#
loop_
_entity.id
_entity.type
_entity.pdbx_description
1 polymer ?
#
loop_
_entity_poly.entity_id
_entity_poly.type
_entity_poly.pdbx_seq_one_letter_code
_entity_poly.pdbx_strand_id
1 'polypeptide(L)' 'MQEEKNLINMTVEELEKELEFTKECLRDEVELYNFTFNKSSVHIGAVESLAIQEEHEEKCREYNQRIEKIEDLLRKQ' A
#
# COMPACT_ATOMS: atom_id res chain seq x y z
N MET A 1 -10.90 -4.60 10.88
CA MET A 1 -11.53 -5.84 11.43
C MET A 1 -12.31 -6.66 10.39
N GLN A 2 -12.80 -6.05 9.29
CA GLN A 2 -13.52 -6.79 8.23
C GLN A 2 -12.56 -7.36 7.17
N GLU A 3 -11.50 -6.62 6.80
CA GLU A 3 -10.46 -7.11 5.88
C GLU A 3 -9.62 -8.26 6.45
N GLU A 4 -9.25 -8.22 7.73
CA GLU A 4 -8.53 -9.33 8.38
C GLU A 4 -9.34 -10.63 8.37
N LYS A 5 -10.67 -10.54 8.51
CA LYS A 5 -11.55 -11.71 8.41
C LYS A 5 -11.60 -12.27 6.98
N ASN A 6 -11.36 -11.45 5.96
CA ASN A 6 -11.29 -11.93 4.58
C ASN A 6 -9.98 -12.68 4.33
N LEU A 7 -8.85 -12.19 4.83
CA LEU A 7 -7.54 -12.82 4.61
C LEU A 7 -7.42 -14.21 5.27
N ILE A 8 -7.97 -14.38 6.48
CA ILE A 8 -7.87 -15.66 7.21
C ILE A 8 -8.62 -16.81 6.50
N ASN A 9 -9.64 -16.49 5.70
CA ASN A 9 -10.45 -17.49 5.00
C ASN A 9 -9.94 -17.80 3.59
N MET A 10 -8.90 -17.12 3.12
CA MET A 10 -8.30 -17.34 1.81
C MET A 10 -7.42 -18.60 1.82
N THR A 11 -7.47 -19.33 0.72
CA THR A 11 -6.52 -20.41 0.41
C THR A 11 -5.10 -19.86 0.18
N VAL A 12 -4.09 -20.72 0.22
CA VAL A 12 -2.69 -20.33 -0.11
C VAL A 12 -2.61 -19.63 -1.46
N GLU A 13 -3.25 -20.19 -2.50
CA GLU A 13 -3.23 -19.59 -3.85
C GLU A 13 -3.89 -18.20 -3.90
N GLU A 14 -4.96 -18.00 -3.13
CA GLU A 14 -5.64 -16.70 -3.03
C GLU A 14 -4.78 -15.70 -2.25
N LEU A 15 -4.10 -16.13 -1.19
CA LEU A 15 -3.16 -15.30 -0.43
C LEU A 15 -1.95 -14.90 -1.28
N GLU A 16 -1.41 -15.79 -2.10
CA GLU A 16 -0.31 -15.47 -3.02
C GLU A 16 -0.74 -14.45 -4.08
N LYS A 17 -1.93 -14.61 -4.66
CA LYS A 17 -2.49 -13.63 -5.60
C LYS A 17 -2.74 -12.28 -4.95
N GLU A 18 -3.31 -12.27 -3.75
CA GLU A 18 -3.56 -11.06 -2.99
C GLU A 18 -2.25 -10.38 -2.58
N LEU A 19 -1.21 -11.15 -2.24
CA LEU A 19 0.13 -10.63 -1.94
C LEU A 19 0.72 -9.91 -3.15
N GLU A 20 0.69 -10.56 -4.33
CA GLU A 20 1.19 -9.98 -5.56
C GLU A 20 0.41 -8.71 -5.92
N PHE A 21 -0.93 -8.78 -5.90
CA PHE A 21 -1.79 -7.63 -6.15
C PHE A 21 -1.48 -6.46 -5.20
N THR A 22 -1.32 -6.73 -3.90
CA THR A 22 -1.01 -5.70 -2.91
C THR A 22 0.37 -5.06 -3.17
N LYS A 23 1.36 -5.86 -3.61
CA LYS A 23 2.69 -5.36 -4.00
C LYS A 23 2.63 -4.50 -5.25
N GLU A 24 1.80 -4.87 -6.23
CA GLU A 24 1.56 -4.05 -7.42
C GLU A 24 0.89 -2.71 -7.06
N CYS A 25 -0.14 -2.72 -6.22
CA CYS A 25 -0.79 -1.50 -5.75
C CYS A 25 0.19 -0.55 -5.03
N LEU A 26 1.08 -1.10 -4.19
CA LEU A 26 2.12 -0.30 -3.53
C LEU A 26 3.06 0.34 -4.56
N ARG A 27 3.51 -0.42 -5.57
CA ARG A 27 4.36 0.10 -6.64
C ARG A 27 3.66 1.24 -7.39
N ASP A 28 2.40 1.03 -7.78
CA ASP A 28 1.62 2.01 -8.53
C ASP A 28 1.40 3.31 -7.71
N GLU A 29 1.14 3.19 -6.41
CA GLU A 29 1.02 4.33 -5.50
C GLU A 29 2.34 5.14 -5.41
N VAL A 30 3.48 4.45 -5.32
CA VAL A 30 4.81 5.09 -5.31
C VAL A 30 5.09 5.78 -6.64
N GLU A 31 4.76 5.15 -7.77
CA GLU A 31 4.92 5.76 -9.09
C GLU A 31 4.03 6.99 -9.26
N LEU A 32 2.77 6.91 -8.83
CA LEU A 32 1.82 8.01 -8.89
C LEU A 32 2.27 9.20 -8.04
N TYR A 33 2.72 8.95 -6.80
CA TYR A 33 3.26 9.99 -5.93
C TYR A 33 4.49 10.63 -6.56
N ASN A 34 5.46 9.84 -7.03
CA ASN A 34 6.65 10.36 -7.68
C ASN A 34 6.31 11.21 -8.91
N PHE A 35 5.36 10.78 -9.74
CA PHE A 35 4.93 11.55 -10.90
C PHE A 35 4.25 12.87 -10.50
N THR A 36 3.33 12.81 -9.54
CA THR A 36 2.51 13.94 -9.13
C THR A 36 3.35 14.95 -8.36
N PHE A 37 4.02 14.50 -7.30
CA PHE A 37 4.82 15.33 -6.41
C PHE A 37 5.96 16.02 -7.15
N ASN A 38 6.71 15.33 -8.01
CA ASN A 38 7.79 15.98 -8.78
C ASN A 38 7.28 17.04 -9.75
N LYS A 39 6.05 16.90 -10.26
CA LYS A 39 5.45 17.89 -11.18
C LYS A 39 4.78 19.06 -10.46
N SER A 40 4.22 18.82 -9.28
CA SER A 40 3.38 19.79 -8.59
C SER A 40 4.08 20.49 -7.43
N SER A 41 5.07 19.87 -6.78
CA SER A 41 5.72 20.38 -5.54
C SER A 41 6.28 21.80 -5.68
N VAL A 42 6.82 22.16 -6.85
CA VAL A 42 7.32 23.52 -7.14
C VAL A 42 6.21 24.59 -7.23
N HIS A 43 4.94 24.19 -7.31
CA HIS A 43 3.80 25.06 -7.55
C HIS A 43 2.75 25.04 -6.44
N ILE A 44 2.65 23.96 -5.66
CA ILE A 44 1.57 23.77 -4.67
C ILE A 44 1.85 24.38 -3.30
N GLY A 45 3.07 24.87 -3.04
CA GLY A 45 3.43 25.43 -1.73
C GLY A 45 3.81 24.37 -0.70
N ALA A 46 4.40 24.80 0.42
CA ALA A 46 5.02 23.91 1.40
C ALA A 46 4.00 23.11 2.23
N VAL A 47 2.85 23.71 2.56
CA VAL A 47 1.82 23.08 3.41
C VAL A 47 1.11 21.97 2.63
N GLU A 48 0.74 22.25 1.38
CA GLU A 48 0.08 21.30 0.50
C GLU A 48 1.02 20.17 0.08
N SER A 49 2.30 20.47 -0.14
CA SER A 49 3.32 19.43 -0.39
C SER A 49 3.46 18.49 0.81
N LEU A 50 3.48 19.03 2.03
CA LEU A 50 3.55 18.21 3.25
C LEU A 50 2.32 17.31 3.38
N ALA A 51 1.11 17.85 3.16
CA ALA A 51 -0.12 17.07 3.26
C ALA A 51 -0.16 15.90 2.26
N ILE A 52 0.28 16.12 1.00
CA ILE A 52 0.37 15.05 -0.01
C ILE A 52 1.41 14.00 0.38
N GLN A 53 2.54 14.43 0.95
CA GLN A 53 3.56 13.52 1.44
C GLN A 53 3.05 12.66 2.60
N GLU A 54 2.39 13.27 3.58
CA GLU A 54 1.81 12.55 4.72
C GLU A 54 0.76 11.52 4.27
N GLU A 55 -0.13 11.89 3.34
CA GLU A 55 -1.12 10.97 2.77
C GLU A 55 -0.45 9.79 2.05
N HIS A 56 0.59 10.06 1.27
CA HIS A 56 1.33 9.02 0.57
C HIS A 56 2.04 8.05 1.53
N GLU A 57 2.68 8.59 2.58
CA GLU A 57 3.34 7.79 3.61
C GLU A 57 2.35 6.92 4.39
N GLU A 58 1.14 7.44 4.66
CA GLU A 58 0.06 6.67 5.30
C GLU A 58 -0.38 5.49 4.41
N LYS A 59 -0.69 5.74 3.13
CA LYS A 59 -1.08 4.67 2.19
C LYS A 59 0.02 3.61 2.03
N CYS A 60 1.27 4.03 1.90
CA CYS A 60 2.40 3.11 1.84
C CYS A 60 2.48 2.24 3.09
N ARG A 61 2.22 2.81 4.27
CA ARG A 61 2.20 2.07 5.53
C ARG A 61 1.09 1.04 5.57
N GLU A 62 -0.12 1.38 5.12
CA GLU A 62 -1.26 0.46 5.05
C GLU A 62 -0.96 -0.74 4.14
N TYR A 63 -0.43 -0.49 2.93
CA TYR A 63 -0.04 -1.57 2.02
C TYR A 63 1.05 -2.46 2.63
N ASN A 64 2.08 -1.88 3.23
CA ASN A 64 3.15 -2.66 3.86
C ASN A 64 2.62 -3.51 5.03
N GLN A 65 1.72 -2.97 5.86
CA GLN A 65 1.08 -3.74 6.93
C GLN A 65 0.22 -4.89 6.37
N ARG A 66 -0.48 -4.68 5.26
CA ARG A 66 -1.26 -5.73 4.60
C ARG A 66 -0.34 -6.82 4.04
N ILE A 67 0.76 -6.44 3.39
CA ILE A 67 1.78 -7.35 2.88
C ILE A 67 2.34 -8.21 4.03
N GLU A 68 2.77 -7.58 5.12
CA GLU A 68 3.32 -8.28 6.29
C GLU A 68 2.32 -9.29 6.85
N LYS A 69 1.04 -8.91 6.98
CA LYS A 69 -0.02 -9.82 7.43
C LYS A 69 -0.22 -11.01 6.51
N ILE A 70 -0.23 -10.80 5.19
CA ILE A 70 -0.40 -11.88 4.21
C ILE A 70 0.81 -12.82 4.25
N GLU A 71 2.03 -12.29 4.31
CA GLU A 71 3.25 -13.09 4.43
C GLU A 71 3.28 -13.89 5.74
N ASP A 72 2.81 -13.31 6.84
CA ASP A 72 2.67 -14.00 8.12
C ASP A 72 1.64 -15.13 8.09
N LEU A 73 0.52 -14.94 7.38
CA LEU A 73 -0.49 -15.99 7.18
C LEU A 73 0.05 -17.12 6.31
N LEU A 74 0.75 -16.80 5.22
CA LEU A 74 1.39 -17.79 4.35
C LEU A 74 2.44 -18.63 5.09
N ARG A 75 3.20 -18.04 6.03
CA ARG A 75 4.17 -18.78 6.85
C ARG A 75 3.54 -19.71 7.89
N LYS A 76 2.27 -19.50 8.24
CA LYS A 76 1.55 -20.25 9.28
C LYS A 76 0.68 -21.38 8.70
N GLN A 77 0.52 -21.45 7.38
CA GLN A 77 -0.10 -22.58 6.69
C GLN A 77 0.93 -23.70 6.42
#